data_AF-A0A846TY97-F1
#
_entry.id   AF-A0A846TY97-F1
#
_cell.length_a   1.000
_cell.length_b   1.000
_cell.length_c   1.000
_cell.angle_alpha   90.00
_cell.angle_beta   90.00
_cell.angle_gamma   90.00
#
_symmetry.space_group_name_H-M   'P 1'
#
loop_
_entity.id
_entity.type
_entity.pdbx_description
1 polymer ?
#
loop_
_entity_poly.entity_id
_entity_poly.type
_entity_poly.pdbx_seq_one_letter_code
_entity_poly.pdbx_strand_id
1 'polypeptide(L)'
;MTLLAQRRGEVDDAEFRGHWDPVAGTAERRAEVTADSCAYPVTFEVYPLDADVSPQPLVAGVVEDQHRVVVPVDGARPWSPEEPNLYQVCIRSNMGCSAQFTVGFTDVTIGDDGVLCTNGHALRFRGVNRHEFHPTRGRAVTEQDTVADYITMLGHHINAVRTSHSPPASHAMDLADRMGLWVVLEGDVETHGFVRQGWRENPSNDPQWQQAILDRTARMWHRDKNHPCVVMLSLGNESNTGANLRMAAQWLRQHSRLPIHYEGDFQAEYTDVHSRMYATPTEWRKLASGQPHPAFSPDTVQTVAHQPLVLCEYAHAMGNGPGGLDDYERIYREFPRACGGFV
;
A
#
# COMPACT_ATOMS: atom_id res chain seq x y z
N MET A 1 -3.41 19.60 18.52
CA MET A 1 -2.13 19.23 19.17
C MET A 1 -2.42 18.06 20.07
N THR A 2 -1.78 16.92 19.83
CA THR A 2 -1.88 15.74 20.70
C THR A 2 -0.66 15.75 21.61
N LEU A 3 -0.88 15.66 22.92
CA LEU A 3 0.20 15.50 23.90
C LEU A 3 0.19 14.04 24.36
N LEU A 4 1.31 13.35 24.18
CA LEU A 4 1.47 11.95 24.56
C LEU A 4 2.60 11.87 25.58
N ALA A 5 2.31 11.32 26.75
CA ALA A 5 3.30 11.14 27.81
C ALA A 5 4.04 9.84 27.58
N GLN A 6 5.31 9.91 27.15
CA GLN A 6 6.14 8.72 26.99
C GLN A 6 6.69 8.27 28.34
N ARG A 7 6.29 7.07 28.78
CA ARG A 7 6.80 6.47 30.02
C ARG A 7 8.02 5.61 29.73
N ARG A 8 8.93 5.55 30.70
CA ARG A 8 10.08 4.66 30.64
C ARG A 8 9.61 3.21 30.46
N GLY A 9 10.13 2.54 29.43
CA GLY A 9 9.76 1.17 29.09
C GLY A 9 8.51 1.05 28.21
N GLU A 10 8.01 2.14 27.63
CA GLU A 10 7.02 2.06 26.55
C GLU A 10 7.63 1.49 25.27
N VAL A 11 6.74 0.94 24.44
CA VAL A 11 7.08 0.47 23.10
C VAL A 11 6.98 1.65 22.15
N ASP A 12 8.07 1.97 21.46
CA ASP A 12 8.16 3.12 20.55
C ASP A 12 7.56 2.81 19.18
N ASP A 13 7.87 1.63 18.64
CA ASP A 13 7.35 1.15 17.37
C ASP A 13 7.17 -0.37 17.41
N ALA A 14 6.22 -0.87 16.63
CA ALA A 14 6.08 -2.29 16.36
C ALA A 14 5.74 -2.48 14.88
N GLU A 15 6.48 -3.36 14.24
CA GLU A 15 6.20 -3.82 12.90
C GLU A 15 5.68 -5.25 12.95
N PHE A 16 4.51 -5.43 12.37
CA PHE A 16 3.87 -6.71 12.24
C PHE A 16 3.77 -7.02 10.76
N ARG A 17 4.37 -8.12 10.30
CA ARG A 17 4.13 -8.66 8.95
C ARG A 17 3.31 -9.92 9.08
N GLY A 18 2.07 -9.85 8.61
CA GLY A 18 1.18 -11.01 8.52
C GLY A 18 1.36 -11.58 7.14
N HIS A 19 1.80 -12.82 7.06
CA HIS A 19 1.87 -13.54 5.81
C HIS A 19 0.86 -14.67 5.86
N TRP A 20 0.08 -14.78 4.79
CA TRP A 20 -0.82 -15.90 4.56
C TRP A 20 -0.20 -16.80 3.48
N ASP A 21 0.04 -18.07 3.80
CA ASP A 21 0.43 -19.06 2.80
C ASP A 21 -0.85 -19.72 2.23
N PRO A 22 -1.26 -19.40 1.00
CA PRO A 22 -2.48 -19.96 0.43
C PRO A 22 -2.35 -21.45 0.07
N VAL A 23 -1.13 -21.98 -0.06
CA VAL A 23 -0.87 -23.39 -0.38
C VAL A 23 -0.92 -24.24 0.89
N ALA A 24 -0.26 -23.78 1.96
CA ALA A 24 -0.28 -24.47 3.24
C ALA A 24 -1.56 -24.22 4.05
N GLY A 25 -2.29 -23.12 3.76
CA GLY A 25 -3.43 -22.67 4.55
C GLY A 25 -3.03 -22.22 5.95
N THR A 26 -1.80 -21.72 6.09
CA THR A 26 -1.21 -21.30 7.37
C THR A 26 -0.95 -19.81 7.37
N ALA A 27 -1.03 -19.22 8.56
CA ALA A 27 -0.65 -17.84 8.78
C ALA A 27 0.64 -17.78 9.60
N GLU A 28 1.58 -16.96 9.16
CA GLU A 28 2.75 -16.60 9.95
C GLU A 28 2.67 -15.13 10.34
N ARG A 29 2.99 -14.83 11.60
CA ARG A 29 3.26 -13.46 12.02
C ARG A 29 4.73 -13.27 12.29
N ARG A 30 5.30 -12.23 11.69
CA ARG A 30 6.60 -11.69 12.09
C ARG A 30 6.34 -10.43 12.90
N ALA A 31 6.93 -10.36 14.09
CA ALA A 31 6.89 -9.21 14.95
C ALA A 31 8.30 -8.68 15.15
N GLU A 32 8.46 -7.37 15.00
CA GLU A 32 9.67 -6.63 15.33
C GLU A 32 9.24 -5.47 16.23
N VAL A 33 9.75 -5.42 17.46
CA VAL A 33 9.38 -4.41 18.45
C VAL A 33 10.59 -3.54 18.70
N THR A 34 10.41 -2.22 18.59
CA THR A 34 11.42 -1.22 18.95
C THR A 34 11.01 -0.57 20.26
N ALA A 35 11.87 -0.72 21.28
CA ALA A 35 11.70 -0.07 22.57
C ALA A 35 13.08 0.12 23.23
N ASP A 36 13.12 0.89 24.32
CA ASP A 36 14.25 0.94 25.24
C ASP A 36 14.58 -0.45 25.81
N SER A 37 15.85 -0.72 26.10
CA SER A 37 16.31 -2.01 26.66
C SER A 37 15.58 -2.42 27.95
N CYS A 38 15.12 -1.45 28.74
CA CYS A 38 14.36 -1.72 29.96
C CYS A 38 12.91 -2.17 29.72
N ALA A 39 12.37 -2.02 28.51
CA ALA A 39 11.06 -2.54 28.14
C ALA A 39 11.06 -4.07 27.99
N TYR A 40 12.23 -4.66 27.71
CA TYR A 40 12.37 -6.08 27.44
C TYR A 40 12.49 -6.94 28.72
N PRO A 41 12.11 -8.22 28.64
CA PRO A 41 11.39 -8.85 27.52
C PRO A 41 9.98 -8.29 27.36
N VAL A 42 9.52 -8.15 26.11
CA VAL A 42 8.13 -7.75 25.82
C VAL A 42 7.32 -9.00 25.49
N THR A 43 6.13 -9.13 26.06
CA THR A 43 5.19 -10.18 25.68
C THR A 43 4.21 -9.65 24.64
N PHE A 44 3.73 -10.51 23.76
CA PHE A 44 2.64 -10.17 22.87
C PHE A 44 1.58 -11.27 22.84
N GLU A 45 0.34 -10.88 22.64
CA GLU A 45 -0.84 -11.73 22.54
C GLU A 45 -1.65 -11.31 21.32
N VAL A 46 -2.13 -12.26 20.52
CA VAL A 46 -2.94 -12.00 19.32
C VAL A 46 -4.36 -12.54 19.52
N TYR A 47 -5.35 -11.66 19.38
CA TYR A 47 -6.76 -11.97 19.53
C TYR A 47 -7.51 -11.68 18.23
N PRO A 48 -8.50 -12.48 17.83
CA PRO A 48 -9.43 -12.09 16.78
C PRO A 48 -10.21 -10.84 17.21
N LEU A 49 -10.40 -9.88 16.31
CA LEU A 49 -11.13 -8.64 16.61
C LEU A 49 -12.66 -8.82 16.58
N ASP A 50 -13.15 -9.99 16.12
CA ASP A 50 -14.56 -10.34 16.15
C ASP A 50 -15.08 -10.48 17.60
N ALA A 51 -16.15 -9.76 17.92
CA ALA A 51 -16.69 -9.60 19.27
C ALA A 51 -17.18 -10.90 19.96
N ASP A 52 -17.31 -12.00 19.21
CA ASP A 52 -17.84 -13.29 19.68
C ASP A 52 -16.76 -14.36 19.90
N VAL A 53 -15.46 -14.03 19.85
CA VAL A 53 -14.39 -15.02 19.97
C VAL A 53 -13.76 -15.05 21.38
N SER A 54 -13.54 -16.28 21.84
CA SER A 54 -12.88 -16.75 23.08
C SER A 54 -11.99 -15.73 23.82
N PRO A 55 -12.02 -15.70 25.17
CA PRO A 55 -11.12 -14.87 25.98
C PRO A 55 -9.63 -15.28 25.90
N GLN A 56 -9.28 -16.30 25.12
CA GLN A 56 -7.91 -16.79 24.96
C GLN A 56 -7.27 -16.27 23.66
N PRO A 57 -5.99 -15.90 23.69
CA PRO A 57 -5.28 -15.49 22.48
C PRO A 57 -5.09 -16.69 21.54
N LEU A 58 -5.11 -16.44 20.23
CA LEU A 58 -4.71 -17.45 19.22
C LEU A 58 -3.24 -17.82 19.38
N VAL A 59 -2.43 -16.83 19.73
CA VAL A 59 -1.02 -17.05 20.02
C VAL A 59 -0.50 -16.02 21.02
N ALA A 60 0.46 -16.44 21.83
CA ALA A 60 1.24 -15.59 22.69
C ALA A 60 2.73 -15.86 22.48
N GLY A 61 3.55 -14.82 22.62
CA GLY A 61 4.99 -14.93 22.44
C GLY A 61 5.75 -13.90 23.28
N VAL A 62 7.06 -14.06 23.29
CA VAL A 62 8.00 -13.19 24.00
C VAL A 62 9.07 -12.74 23.00
N VAL A 63 9.39 -11.46 23.04
CA VAL A 63 10.50 -10.86 22.30
C VAL A 63 11.51 -10.39 23.36
N GLU A 64 12.68 -11.01 23.37
CA GLU A 64 13.69 -10.85 24.44
C GLU A 64 14.52 -9.57 24.28
N ASP A 65 14.62 -9.03 23.08
CA ASP A 65 15.41 -7.85 22.71
C ASP A 65 14.94 -7.28 21.36
N GLN A 66 15.69 -6.36 20.74
CA GLN A 66 15.36 -5.78 19.42
C GLN A 66 15.53 -6.77 18.24
N HIS A 67 15.36 -8.07 18.46
CA HIS A 67 15.37 -9.07 17.40
C HIS A 67 13.98 -9.40 16.86
N ARG A 68 13.97 -9.84 15.61
CA ARG A 68 12.78 -10.31 14.90
C ARG A 68 12.36 -11.67 15.43
N VAL A 69 11.09 -11.80 15.80
CA VAL A 69 10.47 -13.07 16.18
C VAL A 69 9.44 -13.46 15.13
N VAL A 70 9.44 -14.74 14.74
CA VAL A 70 8.45 -15.34 13.83
C VAL A 70 7.64 -16.35 14.62
N VAL A 71 6.32 -16.19 14.59
CA VAL A 71 5.39 -17.06 15.32
C VAL A 71 4.26 -17.51 14.39
N PRO A 72 4.04 -18.84 14.25
CA PRO A 72 2.89 -19.35 13.52
C PRO A 72 1.59 -19.03 14.28
N VAL A 73 0.54 -18.69 13.54
CA VAL A 73 -0.77 -18.35 14.11
C VAL A 73 -1.82 -19.32 13.57
N ASP A 74 -1.97 -20.45 14.26
CA ASP A 74 -2.93 -21.48 13.87
C ASP A 74 -4.36 -20.96 13.97
N GLY A 75 -5.19 -21.31 12.98
CA GLY A 75 -6.61 -20.93 12.93
C GLY A 75 -6.88 -19.47 12.55
N ALA A 76 -5.85 -18.69 12.16
CA ALA A 76 -6.07 -17.39 11.56
C ALA A 76 -6.72 -17.50 10.17
N ARG A 77 -7.55 -16.51 9.81
CA ARG A 77 -8.19 -16.35 8.51
C ARG A 77 -7.52 -15.20 7.76
N PRO A 78 -7.36 -15.29 6.43
CA PRO A 78 -6.77 -14.21 5.65
C PRO A 78 -7.68 -12.98 5.63
N TRP A 79 -7.07 -11.80 5.52
CA TRP A 79 -7.77 -10.56 5.28
C TRP A 79 -7.93 -10.34 3.76
N SER A 80 -9.15 -10.00 3.35
CA SER A 80 -9.48 -9.44 2.04
C SER A 80 -10.58 -8.38 2.20
N PRO A 81 -10.89 -7.57 1.17
CA PRO A 81 -12.03 -6.67 1.19
C PRO A 81 -13.38 -7.34 1.48
N GLU A 82 -13.57 -8.56 0.98
CA GLU A 82 -14.80 -9.33 1.17
C GLU A 82 -14.89 -9.94 2.56
N GLU A 83 -13.75 -10.34 3.13
CA GLU A 83 -13.63 -10.91 4.47
C GLU A 83 -12.51 -10.18 5.25
N PRO A 84 -12.80 -8.99 5.81
CA PRO A 84 -11.79 -8.16 6.48
C PRO A 84 -11.44 -8.68 7.88
N ASN A 85 -10.87 -9.89 7.93
CA ASN A 85 -10.47 -10.57 9.16
C ASN A 85 -9.32 -9.82 9.84
N LEU A 86 -9.63 -9.16 10.96
CA LEU A 86 -8.67 -8.38 11.73
C LEU A 86 -8.40 -9.01 13.09
N TYR A 87 -7.22 -8.71 13.61
CA TYR A 87 -6.69 -9.23 14.85
C TYR A 87 -6.13 -8.08 15.70
N GLN A 88 -6.45 -8.10 16.99
CA GLN A 88 -5.85 -7.23 17.98
C GLN A 88 -4.57 -7.87 18.49
N VAL A 89 -3.44 -7.20 18.30
CA VAL A 89 -2.18 -7.52 18.97
C VAL A 89 -2.06 -6.64 20.21
N CYS A 90 -1.85 -7.27 21.35
CA CYS A 90 -1.57 -6.61 22.62
C CYS A 90 -0.11 -6.88 22.98
N ILE A 91 0.72 -5.83 23.05
CA ILE A 91 2.10 -5.92 23.57
C ILE A 91 2.13 -5.44 25.01
N ARG A 92 2.86 -6.14 25.89
CA ARG A 92 3.17 -5.68 27.25
C ARG A 92 4.67 -5.70 27.46
N SER A 93 5.20 -4.57 27.91
CA SER A 93 6.58 -4.47 28.37
C SER A 93 6.77 -5.07 29.76
N ASN A 94 8.01 -5.43 30.08
CA ASN A 94 8.44 -5.84 31.41
C ASN A 94 8.21 -4.75 32.48
N MET A 95 8.10 -3.49 32.05
CA MET A 95 7.81 -2.34 32.93
C MET A 95 6.31 -2.09 33.13
N GLY A 96 5.44 -2.94 32.59
CA GLY A 96 3.98 -2.84 32.73
C GLY A 96 3.30 -1.85 31.79
N CYS A 97 4.03 -1.27 30.83
CA CYS A 97 3.43 -0.47 29.75
C CYS A 97 2.84 -1.39 28.68
N SER A 98 1.71 -1.00 28.09
CA SER A 98 1.01 -1.78 27.06
C SER A 98 0.77 -0.97 25.80
N ALA A 99 0.87 -1.62 24.64
CA ALA A 99 0.52 -1.06 23.34
C ALA A 99 -0.41 -2.02 22.58
N GLN A 100 -1.24 -1.47 21.70
CA GLN A 100 -2.26 -2.21 20.96
C GLN A 100 -2.19 -1.86 19.48
N PHE A 101 -2.23 -2.88 18.63
CA PHE A 101 -2.18 -2.75 17.18
C PHE A 101 -3.25 -3.62 16.55
N THR A 102 -3.95 -3.11 15.54
CA THR A 102 -4.85 -3.91 14.71
C THR A 102 -4.07 -4.36 13.48
N VAL A 103 -4.18 -5.65 13.14
CA VAL A 103 -3.45 -6.25 12.03
C VAL A 103 -4.33 -7.24 11.27
N GLY A 104 -4.00 -7.53 10.01
CA GLY A 104 -4.56 -8.63 9.22
C GLY A 104 -3.47 -9.53 8.64
N PHE A 105 -3.87 -10.69 8.12
CA PHE A 105 -2.98 -11.61 7.42
C PHE A 105 -3.29 -11.57 5.93
N THR A 106 -2.39 -10.98 5.14
CA THR A 106 -2.57 -10.86 3.69
C THR A 106 -1.24 -11.15 3.03
N ASP A 107 -1.29 -11.87 1.92
CA ASP A 107 -0.13 -12.05 1.06
C ASP A 107 -0.32 -11.30 -0.24
N VAL A 108 0.74 -10.65 -0.72
CA VAL A 108 0.76 -9.94 -2.00
C VAL A 108 1.95 -10.45 -2.80
N THR A 109 1.68 -10.99 -3.97
CA THR A 109 2.68 -11.62 -4.85
C THR A 109 2.51 -11.18 -6.29
N ILE A 110 3.60 -11.23 -7.06
CA ILE A 110 3.57 -11.07 -8.52
C ILE A 110 4.03 -12.41 -9.09
N GLY A 111 3.18 -13.04 -9.92
CA GLY A 111 3.51 -14.27 -10.63
C GLY A 111 4.53 -14.03 -11.75
N ASP A 112 5.17 -15.10 -12.22
CA ASP A 112 6.11 -15.04 -13.36
C ASP A 112 5.45 -14.57 -14.68
N ASP A 113 4.12 -14.67 -14.75
CA ASP A 113 3.27 -14.18 -15.83
C ASP A 113 2.88 -12.69 -15.69
N GLY A 114 3.38 -12.01 -14.65
CA GLY A 114 3.11 -10.62 -14.33
C GLY A 114 1.73 -10.39 -13.70
N VAL A 115 1.04 -11.43 -13.22
CA VAL A 115 -0.24 -11.25 -12.54
C VAL A 115 0.01 -10.88 -11.08
N LEU A 116 -0.52 -9.73 -10.66
CA LEU A 116 -0.56 -9.34 -9.25
C LEU A 116 -1.64 -10.17 -8.54
N CYS A 117 -1.28 -10.80 -7.44
CA CYS A 117 -2.13 -11.69 -6.68
C CYS A 117 -2.21 -11.26 -5.21
N THR A 118 -3.35 -11.52 -4.59
CA THR A 118 -3.56 -11.44 -3.14
C THR A 118 -4.05 -12.78 -2.63
N ASN A 119 -3.41 -13.33 -1.60
CA ASN A 119 -3.75 -14.63 -1.02
C ASN A 119 -3.85 -15.75 -2.09
N GLY A 120 -2.99 -15.72 -3.11
CA GLY A 120 -2.98 -16.70 -4.21
C GLY A 120 -4.02 -16.47 -5.33
N HIS A 121 -4.84 -15.42 -5.25
CA HIS A 121 -5.85 -15.09 -6.25
C HIS A 121 -5.50 -13.81 -7.00
N ALA A 122 -5.74 -13.78 -8.31
CA ALA A 122 -5.48 -12.61 -9.15
C ALA A 122 -6.24 -11.38 -8.64
N LEU A 123 -5.51 -10.29 -8.43
CA LEU A 123 -6.05 -9.02 -7.93
C LEU A 123 -6.60 -8.18 -9.07
N ARG A 124 -7.80 -7.64 -8.84
CA ARG A 124 -8.52 -6.80 -9.79
C ARG A 124 -8.96 -5.50 -9.13
N PHE A 125 -8.27 -4.40 -9.43
CA PHE A 125 -8.64 -3.06 -9.00
C PHE A 125 -9.85 -2.53 -9.76
N ARG A 126 -10.89 -2.20 -9.01
CA ARG A 126 -11.99 -1.32 -9.39
C ARG A 126 -11.85 -0.07 -8.54
N GLY A 127 -10.85 0.72 -8.89
CA GLY A 127 -10.31 1.75 -8.01
C GLY A 127 -10.83 3.15 -8.31
N VAL A 128 -10.61 4.04 -7.34
CA VAL A 128 -10.72 5.50 -7.50
C VAL A 128 -9.50 6.19 -6.88
N ASN A 129 -9.10 7.32 -7.47
CA ASN A 129 -8.18 8.26 -6.84
C ASN A 129 -8.94 9.10 -5.81
N ARG A 130 -8.49 9.10 -4.56
CA ARG A 130 -9.13 9.85 -3.48
C ARG A 130 -8.19 10.90 -2.90
N HIS A 131 -8.49 12.16 -3.18
CA HIS A 131 -7.99 13.29 -2.41
C HIS A 131 -8.83 13.50 -1.15
N GLU A 132 -8.19 13.90 -0.04
CA GLU A 132 -8.91 14.36 1.15
C GLU A 132 -9.38 15.81 0.96
N PHE A 133 -10.67 15.97 0.67
CA PHE A 133 -11.28 17.28 0.48
C PHE A 133 -12.72 17.31 0.98
N HIS A 134 -13.05 18.36 1.73
CA HIS A 134 -14.40 18.71 2.12
C HIS A 134 -14.70 20.16 1.69
N PRO A 135 -15.88 20.45 1.09
CA PRO A 135 -16.17 21.73 0.45
C PRO A 135 -16.03 22.96 1.34
N THR A 136 -16.23 22.82 2.66
CA THR A 136 -16.13 23.93 3.62
C THR A 136 -14.92 23.84 4.56
N ARG A 137 -14.21 22.71 4.59
CA ARG A 137 -13.10 22.46 5.53
C ARG A 137 -11.75 22.24 4.82
N GLY A 138 -11.74 22.23 3.48
CA GLY A 138 -10.55 21.89 2.72
C GLY A 138 -10.10 20.46 3.06
N ARG A 139 -8.81 20.29 3.39
CA ARG A 139 -8.23 18.97 3.71
C ARG A 139 -8.56 18.45 5.12
N ALA A 140 -9.28 19.22 5.95
CA ALA A 140 -9.69 18.79 7.28
C ALA A 140 -10.95 17.90 7.22
N VAL A 141 -10.79 16.72 6.61
CA VAL A 141 -11.79 15.65 6.48
C VAL A 141 -11.88 14.90 7.81
N THR A 142 -13.10 14.60 8.28
CA THR A 142 -13.31 13.85 9.53
C THR A 142 -13.44 12.35 9.26
N GLU A 143 -13.43 11.55 10.33
CA GLU A 143 -13.72 10.11 10.23
C GLU A 143 -15.11 9.84 9.63
N GLN A 144 -16.13 10.62 10.02
CA GLN A 144 -17.47 10.44 9.46
C GLN A 144 -17.55 10.75 7.96
N ASP A 145 -16.80 11.75 7.48
CA ASP A 145 -16.71 12.04 6.05
C ASP A 145 -16.11 10.84 5.31
N THR A 146 -15.00 10.28 5.81
CA THR A 146 -14.36 9.09 5.21
C THR A 146 -15.27 7.87 5.24
N VAL A 147 -16.02 7.65 6.33
CA VAL A 147 -17.04 6.58 6.39
C VAL A 147 -18.09 6.76 5.29
N ALA A 148 -18.60 7.98 5.10
CA ALA A 148 -19.58 8.26 4.05
C ALA A 148 -19.00 8.03 2.65
N ASP A 149 -17.77 8.46 2.40
CA ASP A 149 -17.05 8.19 1.15
C ASP A 149 -16.93 6.68 0.89
N TYR A 150 -16.45 5.91 1.87
CA TYR A 150 -16.22 4.47 1.71
C TYR A 150 -17.51 3.68 1.57
N ILE A 151 -18.59 4.03 2.29
CA ILE A 151 -19.92 3.45 2.07
C ILE A 151 -20.38 3.72 0.63
N THR A 152 -20.16 4.95 0.13
CA THR A 152 -20.52 5.31 -1.25
C THR A 152 -19.72 4.49 -2.25
N MET A 153 -18.41 4.34 -2.04
CA MET A 153 -17.53 3.54 -2.89
C MET A 153 -17.98 2.07 -2.95
N LEU A 154 -18.14 1.43 -1.79
CA LEU A 154 -18.56 0.04 -1.69
C LEU A 154 -19.94 -0.19 -2.34
N GLY A 155 -20.87 0.74 -2.14
CA GLY A 155 -22.19 0.72 -2.77
C GLY A 155 -22.16 0.81 -4.30
N HIS A 156 -21.04 1.28 -4.89
CA HIS A 156 -20.80 1.36 -6.33
C HIS A 156 -19.78 0.33 -6.82
N HIS A 157 -19.55 -0.74 -6.06
CA HIS A 157 -18.64 -1.84 -6.40
C HIS A 157 -17.16 -1.45 -6.55
N ILE A 158 -16.77 -0.30 -5.99
CA ILE A 158 -15.36 0.07 -5.84
C ILE A 158 -14.77 -0.79 -4.73
N ASN A 159 -13.59 -1.35 -4.99
CA ASN A 159 -12.87 -2.19 -4.04
C ASN A 159 -11.47 -1.67 -3.71
N ALA A 160 -11.07 -0.51 -4.26
CA ALA A 160 -9.73 0.00 -4.11
C ALA A 160 -9.66 1.54 -4.10
N VAL A 161 -8.69 2.07 -3.38
CA VAL A 161 -8.39 3.50 -3.29
C VAL A 161 -6.91 3.73 -3.54
N ARG A 162 -6.59 4.66 -4.44
CA ARG A 162 -5.26 5.28 -4.50
C ARG A 162 -5.31 6.57 -3.69
N THR A 163 -4.36 6.72 -2.77
CA THR A 163 -4.27 7.88 -1.86
C THR A 163 -3.62 9.09 -2.54
N SER A 164 -4.26 9.60 -3.59
CA SER A 164 -3.71 10.64 -4.46
C SER A 164 -3.52 11.97 -3.70
N HIS A 165 -2.35 12.62 -3.70
CA HIS A 165 -1.00 12.08 -3.96
C HIS A 165 -0.16 12.21 -2.69
N SER A 166 -0.70 11.70 -1.57
CA SER A 166 -0.10 11.81 -0.25
C SER A 166 -0.77 10.84 0.72
N PRO A 167 -0.07 10.39 1.79
CA PRO A 167 -0.67 9.52 2.79
C PRO A 167 -1.90 10.19 3.42
N PRO A 168 -3.05 9.49 3.56
CA PRO A 168 -4.29 10.09 4.05
C PRO A 168 -4.22 10.31 5.56
N ALA A 169 -5.28 10.84 6.17
CA ALA A 169 -5.44 10.82 7.62
C ALA A 169 -5.43 9.37 8.15
N SER A 170 -4.83 9.13 9.32
CA SER A 170 -4.65 7.77 9.86
C SER A 170 -5.97 6.99 10.02
N HIS A 171 -7.06 7.67 10.37
CA HIS A 171 -8.38 7.05 10.48
C HIS A 171 -8.88 6.46 9.15
N ALA A 172 -8.44 6.98 8.00
CA ALA A 172 -8.82 6.46 6.71
C ALA A 172 -8.18 5.11 6.39
N MET A 173 -7.00 4.82 6.94
CA MET A 173 -6.34 3.52 6.83
C MET A 173 -7.02 2.50 7.74
N ASP A 174 -7.30 2.89 9.00
CA ASP A 174 -8.08 2.09 9.94
C ASP A 174 -9.47 1.70 9.39
N LEU A 175 -10.13 2.63 8.70
CA LEU A 175 -11.41 2.37 8.04
C LEU A 175 -11.27 1.47 6.81
N ALA A 176 -10.20 1.61 6.01
CA ALA A 176 -9.98 0.76 4.85
C ALA A 176 -9.75 -0.71 5.26
N ASP A 177 -9.00 -0.93 6.35
CA ASP A 177 -8.84 -2.26 6.96
C ASP A 177 -10.17 -2.86 7.41
N ARG A 178 -11.01 -2.08 8.10
CA ARG A 178 -12.28 -2.56 8.68
C ARG A 178 -13.39 -2.74 7.65
N MET A 179 -13.48 -1.83 6.69
CA MET A 179 -14.56 -1.79 5.71
C MET A 179 -14.23 -2.60 4.44
N GLY A 180 -12.98 -3.01 4.27
CA GLY A 180 -12.55 -3.83 3.15
C GLY A 180 -12.34 -3.02 1.88
N LEU A 181 -11.21 -2.32 1.78
CA LEU A 181 -10.77 -1.65 0.55
C LEU A 181 -9.28 -1.91 0.35
N TRP A 182 -8.85 -2.25 -0.86
CA TRP A 182 -7.44 -2.28 -1.22
C TRP A 182 -6.88 -0.86 -1.28
N VAL A 183 -5.66 -0.64 -0.80
CA VAL A 183 -5.01 0.67 -0.79
C VAL A 183 -3.70 0.65 -1.56
N VAL A 184 -3.58 1.58 -2.50
CA VAL A 184 -2.28 2.05 -3.02
C VAL A 184 -1.89 3.26 -2.19
N LEU A 185 -0.95 3.03 -1.27
CA LEU A 185 -0.47 4.05 -0.35
C LEU A 185 0.62 4.88 -1.02
N GLU A 186 0.39 6.17 -1.23
CA GLU A 186 1.27 7.02 -2.04
C GLU A 186 2.00 8.07 -1.18
N GLY A 187 3.29 8.21 -1.44
CA GLY A 187 4.14 9.20 -0.78
C GLY A 187 3.80 10.63 -1.19
N ASP A 188 3.99 11.57 -0.26
CA ASP A 188 3.79 13.01 -0.51
C ASP A 188 4.98 13.60 -1.28
N VAL A 189 5.08 13.26 -2.57
CA VAL A 189 6.11 13.75 -3.49
C VAL A 189 5.47 14.00 -4.86
N GLU A 190 5.36 15.29 -5.24
CA GLU A 190 4.96 15.70 -6.58
C GLU A 190 5.77 16.93 -7.04
N THR A 191 6.49 16.80 -8.15
CA THR A 191 7.34 17.87 -8.72
C THR A 191 6.91 18.25 -10.14
N HIS A 192 5.66 18.00 -10.51
CA HIS A 192 5.16 18.18 -11.88
C HIS A 192 5.43 19.57 -12.45
N GLY A 193 5.39 20.63 -11.64
CA GLY A 193 5.72 22.00 -12.08
C GLY A 193 7.06 22.15 -12.84
N PHE A 194 8.05 21.29 -12.57
CA PHE A 194 9.35 21.28 -13.24
C PHE A 194 9.29 20.86 -14.72
N VAL A 195 8.19 20.24 -15.18
CA VAL A 195 7.98 19.94 -16.61
C VAL A 195 8.09 21.19 -17.47
N ARG A 196 7.65 22.35 -16.96
CA ARG A 196 7.66 23.64 -17.67
C ARG A 196 9.06 24.16 -17.99
N GLN A 197 10.08 23.63 -17.33
CA GLN A 197 11.49 23.98 -17.56
C GLN A 197 12.32 22.79 -18.04
N GLY A 198 11.65 21.75 -18.57
CA GLY A 198 12.32 20.54 -19.07
C GLY A 198 13.00 19.76 -17.96
N TRP A 199 12.42 19.76 -16.75
CA TRP A 199 12.92 19.02 -15.57
C TRP A 199 14.31 19.41 -15.07
N ARG A 200 14.86 20.53 -15.54
CA ARG A 200 16.08 21.11 -14.97
C ARG A 200 15.87 21.37 -13.49
N GLU A 201 16.85 21.03 -12.65
CA GLU A 201 16.80 21.23 -11.19
C GLU A 201 15.65 20.51 -10.48
N ASN A 202 15.07 19.47 -11.10
CA ASN A 202 14.01 18.68 -10.48
C ASN A 202 14.52 18.01 -9.19
N PRO A 203 13.85 18.20 -8.03
CA PRO A 203 14.21 17.55 -6.77
C PRO A 203 14.37 16.04 -6.85
N SER A 204 13.68 15.35 -7.76
CA SER A 204 13.81 13.90 -7.95
C SER A 204 15.22 13.45 -8.36
N ASN A 205 16.05 14.35 -8.91
CA ASN A 205 17.40 14.04 -9.38
C ASN A 205 18.49 15.01 -8.85
N ASP A 206 18.16 15.89 -7.90
CA ASP A 206 19.12 16.79 -7.27
C ASP A 206 19.56 16.24 -5.90
N PRO A 207 20.85 15.93 -5.68
CA PRO A 207 21.35 15.39 -4.42
C PRO A 207 21.00 16.22 -3.17
N GLN A 208 20.78 17.53 -3.30
CA GLN A 208 20.37 18.37 -2.16
C GLN A 208 19.02 17.95 -1.56
N TRP A 209 18.16 17.33 -2.37
CA TRP A 209 16.82 16.88 -1.97
C TRP A 209 16.77 15.41 -1.57
N GLN A 210 17.88 14.69 -1.67
CA GLN A 210 17.96 13.25 -1.42
C GLN A 210 17.36 12.88 -0.05
N GLN A 211 17.84 13.53 1.02
CA GLN A 211 17.38 13.22 2.38
C GLN A 211 15.90 13.58 2.58
N ALA A 212 15.42 14.67 1.97
CA ALA A 212 14.03 15.10 2.12
C ALA A 212 13.05 14.15 1.42
N ILE A 213 13.40 13.62 0.24
CA ILE A 213 12.59 12.62 -0.45
C ILE A 213 12.59 11.30 0.33
N LEU A 214 13.76 10.84 0.80
CA LEU A 214 13.85 9.63 1.60
C LEU A 214 13.03 9.72 2.89
N ASP A 215 13.11 10.86 3.58
CA ASP A 215 12.35 11.11 4.81
C ASP A 215 10.85 11.03 4.58
N ARG A 216 10.33 11.61 3.48
CA ARG A 216 8.91 11.52 3.12
C ARG A 216 8.46 10.07 2.89
N THR A 217 9.26 9.29 2.16
CA THR A 217 8.99 7.86 1.94
C THR A 217 9.05 7.05 3.23
N ALA A 218 10.07 7.27 4.06
CA ALA A 218 10.24 6.56 5.33
C ALA A 218 9.10 6.88 6.29
N ARG A 219 8.67 8.14 6.40
CA ARG A 219 7.57 8.56 7.28
C ARG A 219 6.24 7.95 6.87
N MET A 220 5.96 7.85 5.57
CA MET A 220 4.80 7.11 5.07
C MET A 220 4.86 5.64 5.49
N TRP A 221 5.98 4.95 5.21
CA TRP A 221 6.13 3.53 5.53
C TRP A 221 6.00 3.28 7.04
N HIS A 222 6.76 3.98 7.87
CA HIS A 222 6.74 3.74 9.32
C HIS A 222 5.37 3.97 9.94
N ARG A 223 4.58 4.92 9.41
CA ARG A 223 3.24 5.21 9.89
C ARG A 223 2.25 4.08 9.57
N ASP A 224 2.29 3.54 8.35
CA ASP A 224 1.18 2.73 7.82
C ASP A 224 1.55 1.26 7.52
N LYS A 225 2.78 0.82 7.80
CA LYS A 225 3.31 -0.54 7.51
C LYS A 225 2.51 -1.73 8.08
N ASN A 226 1.62 -1.49 9.05
CA ASN A 226 0.86 -2.54 9.71
C ASN A 226 -0.54 -2.78 9.12
N HIS A 227 -0.99 -1.93 8.19
CA HIS A 227 -2.33 -2.00 7.59
C HIS A 227 -2.40 -3.11 6.52
N PRO A 228 -3.19 -4.18 6.72
CA PRO A 228 -3.36 -5.24 5.71
C PRO A 228 -4.01 -4.75 4.41
N CYS A 229 -4.73 -3.62 4.43
CA CYS A 229 -5.32 -3.07 3.22
C CYS A 229 -4.29 -2.60 2.17
N VAL A 230 -3.05 -2.30 2.58
CA VAL A 230 -2.02 -1.77 1.69
C VAL A 230 -1.43 -2.89 0.84
N VAL A 231 -1.64 -2.82 -0.48
CA VAL A 231 -1.15 -3.81 -1.44
C VAL A 231 -0.06 -3.29 -2.37
N MET A 232 0.10 -1.97 -2.47
CA MET A 232 1.18 -1.35 -3.23
C MET A 232 1.64 -0.07 -2.54
N LEU A 233 2.94 0.21 -2.60
CA LEU A 233 3.54 1.42 -2.08
C LEU A 233 3.97 2.30 -3.23
N SER A 234 3.46 3.52 -3.30
CA SER A 234 3.83 4.47 -4.33
C SER A 234 4.83 5.53 -3.87
N LEU A 235 5.83 5.80 -4.71
CA LEU A 235 6.88 6.79 -4.42
C LEU A 235 6.37 8.23 -4.42
N GLY A 236 5.25 8.49 -5.11
CA GLY A 236 4.71 9.83 -5.36
C GLY A 236 4.03 9.88 -6.73
N ASN A 237 3.81 11.09 -7.24
CA ASN A 237 3.10 11.34 -8.49
C ASN A 237 3.89 12.33 -9.37
N GLU A 238 3.76 12.18 -10.71
CA GLU A 238 4.20 13.15 -11.74
C GLU A 238 5.51 13.91 -11.44
N SER A 239 6.52 13.22 -10.91
CA SER A 239 7.79 13.80 -10.45
C SER A 239 8.97 13.49 -11.38
N ASN A 240 8.67 13.03 -12.61
CA ASN A 240 9.63 12.47 -13.57
C ASN A 240 10.52 11.37 -12.93
N THR A 241 11.70 11.07 -13.47
CA THR A 241 12.63 10.10 -12.90
C THR A 241 13.85 10.78 -12.28
N GLY A 242 14.59 10.05 -11.44
CA GLY A 242 15.85 10.53 -10.88
C GLY A 242 16.44 9.65 -9.78
N ALA A 243 17.69 9.94 -9.41
CA ALA A 243 18.44 9.18 -8.43
C ALA A 243 17.77 9.12 -7.05
N ASN A 244 17.04 10.17 -6.64
CA ASN A 244 16.40 10.22 -5.32
C ASN A 244 15.17 9.32 -5.26
N LEU A 245 14.37 9.23 -6.34
CA LEU A 245 13.25 8.29 -6.42
C LEU A 245 13.75 6.84 -6.48
N ARG A 246 14.82 6.56 -7.23
CA ARG A 246 15.46 5.23 -7.27
C ARG A 246 15.96 4.82 -5.88
N MET A 247 16.59 5.74 -5.15
CA MET A 247 17.03 5.48 -3.78
C MET A 247 15.84 5.23 -2.83
N ALA A 248 14.77 6.03 -2.92
CA ALA A 248 13.56 5.80 -2.13
C ALA A 248 12.94 4.40 -2.41
N ALA A 249 12.90 3.98 -3.68
CA ALA A 249 12.47 2.63 -4.05
C ALA A 249 13.38 1.55 -3.46
N GLN A 250 14.71 1.71 -3.55
CA GLN A 250 15.67 0.77 -2.95
C GLN A 250 15.51 0.67 -1.43
N TRP A 251 15.26 1.80 -0.76
CA TRP A 251 14.98 1.81 0.67
C TRP A 251 13.69 1.05 0.98
N LEU A 252 12.60 1.28 0.24
CA LEU A 252 11.36 0.52 0.41
C LEU A 252 11.56 -0.99 0.19
N ARG A 253 12.36 -1.41 -0.79
CA ARG A 253 12.66 -2.85 -1.00
C ARG A 253 13.36 -3.51 0.19
N GLN A 254 14.14 -2.74 0.95
CA GLN A 254 14.79 -3.26 2.16
C GLN A 254 13.82 -3.36 3.34
N HIS A 255 12.77 -2.54 3.34
CA HIS A 255 11.84 -2.41 4.46
C HIS A 255 10.49 -3.07 4.21
N SER A 256 10.09 -3.36 2.97
CA SER A 256 8.80 -3.94 2.62
C SER A 256 8.93 -5.07 1.60
N ARG A 257 7.94 -5.96 1.56
CA ARG A 257 7.75 -6.95 0.50
C ARG A 257 6.67 -6.55 -0.51
N LEU A 258 5.96 -5.44 -0.25
CA LEU A 258 4.90 -4.97 -1.12
C LEU A 258 5.50 -4.43 -2.44
N PRO A 259 4.82 -4.64 -3.57
CA PRO A 259 5.22 -4.04 -4.85
C PRO A 259 5.33 -2.52 -4.77
N ILE A 260 6.37 -1.99 -5.41
CA ILE A 260 6.62 -0.55 -5.53
C ILE A 260 6.00 -0.02 -6.83
N HIS A 261 5.16 1.00 -6.69
CA HIS A 261 4.45 1.70 -7.75
C HIS A 261 5.04 3.09 -7.99
N TYR A 262 5.28 3.46 -9.24
CA TYR A 262 5.49 4.85 -9.63
C TYR A 262 5.34 4.99 -11.14
N GLU A 263 4.43 5.86 -11.58
CA GLU A 263 4.11 5.99 -13.01
C GLU A 263 5.23 6.67 -13.81
N GLY A 264 5.91 7.65 -13.20
CA GLY A 264 6.98 8.39 -13.86
C GLY A 264 8.24 7.56 -14.17
N ASP A 265 8.35 6.34 -13.65
CA ASP A 265 9.39 5.36 -14.04
C ASP A 265 8.99 4.61 -15.31
N PHE A 266 8.90 5.34 -16.40
CA PHE A 266 8.42 4.82 -17.69
C PHE A 266 9.27 3.66 -18.23
N GLN A 267 10.55 3.60 -17.86
CA GLN A 267 11.49 2.55 -18.29
C GLN A 267 11.52 1.33 -17.35
N ALA A 268 10.71 1.34 -16.28
CA ALA A 268 10.61 0.28 -15.28
C ALA A 268 11.98 -0.10 -14.67
N GLU A 269 12.78 0.91 -14.31
CA GLU A 269 14.12 0.71 -13.76
C GLU A 269 14.11 0.37 -12.26
N TYR A 270 13.11 0.82 -11.51
CA TYR A 270 13.07 0.70 -10.06
C TYR A 270 11.68 0.48 -9.47
N THR A 271 10.66 0.27 -10.29
CA THR A 271 9.31 -0.16 -9.86
C THR A 271 9.07 -1.63 -10.15
N ASP A 272 8.10 -2.23 -9.44
CA ASP A 272 7.74 -3.64 -9.60
C ASP A 272 6.44 -3.81 -10.43
N VAL A 273 5.73 -2.70 -10.67
CA VAL A 273 4.49 -2.61 -11.45
C VAL A 273 4.66 -1.54 -12.51
N HIS A 274 4.32 -1.86 -13.76
CA HIS A 274 4.32 -0.87 -14.83
C HIS A 274 3.00 -0.11 -14.81
N SER A 275 3.07 1.17 -14.46
CA SER A 275 1.90 2.03 -14.35
C SER A 275 1.86 3.05 -15.47
N ARG A 276 0.65 3.48 -15.84
CA ARG A 276 0.40 4.59 -16.76
C ARG A 276 -0.78 5.43 -16.30
N MET A 277 -0.76 6.71 -16.63
CA MET A 277 -1.91 7.59 -16.54
C MET A 277 -2.53 7.81 -17.93
N TYR A 278 -3.85 7.64 -18.02
CA TYR A 278 -4.66 7.98 -19.20
C TYR A 278 -4.22 7.34 -20.53
N ALA A 279 -3.53 6.19 -20.49
CA ALA A 279 -3.22 5.44 -21.70
C ALA A 279 -4.51 5.04 -22.43
N THR A 280 -4.56 5.25 -23.74
CA THR A 280 -5.73 4.91 -24.55
C THR A 280 -6.01 3.40 -24.52
N PRO A 281 -7.25 2.92 -24.76
CA PRO A 281 -7.51 1.47 -24.84
C PRO A 281 -6.63 0.75 -25.88
N THR A 282 -6.28 1.42 -26.98
CA THR A 282 -5.39 0.86 -28.01
C THR A 282 -3.97 0.66 -27.49
N GLU A 283 -3.40 1.69 -26.85
CA GLU A 283 -2.08 1.60 -26.23
C GLU A 283 -2.08 0.58 -25.09
N TRP A 284 -3.10 0.61 -24.24
CA TRP A 284 -3.21 -0.28 -23.10
C TRP A 284 -3.30 -1.75 -23.51
N ARG A 285 -4.08 -2.07 -24.56
CA ARG A 285 -4.11 -3.43 -25.14
C ARG A 285 -2.75 -3.84 -25.71
N LYS A 286 -2.01 -2.94 -26.36
CA LYS A 286 -0.66 -3.25 -26.87
C LYS A 286 0.29 -3.58 -25.73
N LEU A 287 0.32 -2.77 -24.68
CA LEU A 287 1.13 -3.04 -23.48
C LEU A 287 0.69 -4.35 -22.81
N ALA A 288 -0.61 -4.59 -22.67
CA ALA A 288 -1.14 -5.81 -22.05
C ALA A 288 -0.83 -7.09 -22.84
N SER A 289 -0.74 -7.00 -24.17
CA SER A 289 -0.33 -8.12 -25.04
C SER A 289 1.19 -8.28 -25.18
N GLY A 290 1.99 -7.49 -24.46
CA GLY A 290 3.46 -7.54 -24.52
C GLY A 290 4.05 -6.97 -25.81
N GLN A 291 3.28 -6.21 -26.59
CA GLN A 291 3.80 -5.56 -27.79
C GLN A 291 4.78 -4.44 -27.40
N PRO A 292 5.88 -4.26 -28.15
CA PRO A 292 6.86 -3.23 -27.84
C PRO A 292 6.26 -1.83 -28.00
N HIS A 293 6.54 -0.97 -27.03
CA HIS A 293 6.24 0.45 -27.13
C HIS A 293 7.43 1.19 -27.76
N PRO A 294 7.23 2.11 -28.73
CA PRO A 294 8.35 2.78 -29.42
C PRO A 294 9.30 3.56 -28.52
N ALA A 295 8.84 3.99 -27.34
CA ALA A 295 9.65 4.72 -26.37
C ALA A 295 10.37 3.82 -25.35
N PHE A 296 10.24 2.49 -25.45
CA PHE A 296 10.92 1.54 -24.56
C PHE A 296 12.25 1.10 -25.14
N SER A 297 13.25 0.96 -24.26
CA SER A 297 14.44 0.18 -24.58
C SER A 297 14.09 -1.32 -24.76
N PRO A 298 14.93 -2.12 -25.43
CA PRO A 298 14.72 -3.57 -25.52
C PRO A 298 14.57 -4.25 -24.15
N ASP A 299 15.38 -3.83 -23.16
CA ASP A 299 15.33 -4.36 -21.80
C ASP A 299 14.00 -3.98 -21.12
N THR A 300 13.55 -2.74 -21.30
CA THR A 300 12.25 -2.28 -20.78
C THR A 300 11.09 -3.08 -21.38
N VAL A 301 11.13 -3.43 -22.68
CA VAL A 301 10.10 -4.28 -23.29
C VAL A 301 10.03 -5.64 -22.57
N GLN A 302 11.18 -6.25 -22.28
CA GLN A 302 11.22 -7.52 -21.55
C GLN A 302 10.71 -7.36 -20.12
N THR A 303 11.19 -6.35 -19.37
CA THR A 303 10.75 -6.10 -17.99
C THR A 303 9.24 -5.88 -17.90
N VAL A 304 8.70 -4.96 -18.72
CA VAL A 304 7.25 -4.65 -18.73
C VAL A 304 6.43 -5.83 -19.26
N ALA A 305 7.02 -6.74 -20.05
CA ALA A 305 6.36 -7.98 -20.47
C ALA A 305 6.17 -8.99 -19.33
N HIS A 306 6.76 -8.79 -18.14
CA HIS A 306 6.58 -9.65 -16.97
C HIS A 306 6.08 -8.89 -15.72
N GLN A 307 5.68 -7.63 -15.87
CA GLN A 307 5.13 -6.83 -14.78
C GLN A 307 3.60 -6.78 -14.82
N PRO A 308 2.95 -6.64 -13.65
CA PRO A 308 1.58 -6.19 -13.60
C PRO A 308 1.44 -4.81 -14.23
N LEU A 309 0.29 -4.60 -14.87
CA LEU A 309 -0.08 -3.33 -15.48
C LEU A 309 -1.23 -2.69 -14.72
N VAL A 310 -1.05 -1.44 -14.31
CA VAL A 310 -2.08 -0.68 -13.59
C VAL A 310 -2.26 0.68 -14.26
N LEU A 311 -3.51 1.10 -14.46
CA LEU A 311 -3.79 2.50 -14.75
C LEU A 311 -3.98 3.25 -13.42
N CYS A 312 -2.95 3.92 -12.92
CA CYS A 312 -3.10 4.69 -11.67
C CYS A 312 -4.04 5.89 -11.83
N GLU A 313 -4.28 6.34 -13.07
CA GLU A 313 -5.37 7.24 -13.44
C GLU A 313 -5.91 6.86 -14.82
N TYR A 314 -7.24 6.81 -14.97
CA TYR A 314 -7.90 6.62 -16.27
C TYR A 314 -9.32 7.17 -16.23
N ALA A 315 -9.98 7.22 -17.40
CA ALA A 315 -11.39 7.57 -17.49
C ALA A 315 -11.76 8.86 -16.72
N HIS A 316 -10.97 9.92 -16.95
CA HIS A 316 -11.11 11.20 -16.26
C HIS A 316 -12.57 11.69 -16.19
N ALA A 317 -13.11 11.78 -14.97
CA ALA A 317 -14.53 11.93 -14.72
C ALA A 317 -15.01 13.40 -14.60
N MET A 318 -14.34 14.34 -15.28
CA MET A 318 -14.71 15.75 -15.22
C MET A 318 -15.99 16.05 -16.02
N GLY A 319 -17.05 16.47 -15.33
CA GLY A 319 -18.29 16.93 -15.94
C GLY A 319 -19.16 15.78 -16.46
N ASN A 320 -19.64 15.87 -17.71
CA ASN A 320 -20.45 14.80 -18.32
C ASN A 320 -19.53 13.71 -18.91
N GLY A 321 -19.53 12.54 -18.29
CA GLY A 321 -18.66 11.40 -18.62
C GLY A 321 -18.41 10.52 -17.39
N PRO A 322 -17.41 9.62 -17.42
CA PRO A 322 -16.55 9.29 -18.56
C PRO A 322 -17.17 8.21 -19.48
N GLY A 323 -16.88 8.30 -20.79
CA GLY A 323 -17.19 7.24 -21.75
C GLY A 323 -16.04 6.24 -21.91
N GLY A 324 -16.29 5.09 -22.54
CA GLY A 324 -15.25 4.11 -22.92
C GLY A 324 -14.75 3.19 -21.81
N LEU A 325 -15.40 3.19 -20.64
CA LEU A 325 -15.05 2.29 -19.52
C LEU A 325 -15.12 0.80 -19.91
N ASP A 326 -16.05 0.44 -20.79
CA ASP A 326 -16.26 -0.91 -21.27
C ASP A 326 -15.11 -1.41 -22.16
N ASP A 327 -14.44 -0.52 -22.90
CA ASP A 327 -13.24 -0.88 -23.67
C ASP A 327 -12.07 -1.29 -22.77
N TYR A 328 -11.86 -0.57 -21.67
CA TYR A 328 -10.87 -0.95 -20.67
C TYR A 328 -11.26 -2.28 -20.00
N GLU A 329 -12.52 -2.44 -19.57
CA GLU A 329 -13.02 -3.67 -18.96
C GLU A 329 -12.88 -4.91 -19.86
N ARG A 330 -12.99 -4.77 -21.18
CA ARG A 330 -12.67 -5.87 -22.11
C ARG A 330 -11.19 -6.26 -22.07
N ILE A 331 -10.28 -5.28 -22.10
CA ILE A 331 -8.82 -5.54 -22.05
C ILE A 331 -8.47 -6.27 -20.76
N TYR A 332 -9.03 -5.79 -19.67
CA TYR A 332 -8.83 -6.34 -18.36
C TYR A 332 -9.29 -7.79 -18.17
N ARG A 333 -10.38 -8.19 -18.83
CA ARG A 333 -10.84 -9.59 -18.87
C ARG A 333 -9.97 -10.47 -19.79
N GLU A 334 -9.42 -9.86 -20.83
CA GLU A 334 -8.58 -10.52 -21.84
C GLU A 334 -7.15 -10.78 -21.32
N PHE A 335 -6.59 -9.85 -20.55
CA PHE A 335 -5.20 -9.90 -20.07
C PHE A 335 -5.14 -9.82 -18.52
N PRO A 336 -5.03 -10.95 -17.81
CA PRO A 336 -5.04 -10.97 -16.33
C PRO A 336 -3.98 -10.08 -15.64
N ARG A 337 -2.82 -9.88 -16.28
CA ARG A 337 -1.77 -8.97 -15.78
C ARG A 337 -2.19 -7.50 -15.80
N ALA A 338 -3.23 -7.14 -16.56
CA ALA A 338 -3.81 -5.81 -16.53
C ALA A 338 -4.78 -5.73 -15.35
N CYS A 339 -4.23 -5.42 -14.18
CA CYS A 339 -4.87 -5.55 -12.87
C CYS A 339 -5.97 -4.50 -12.62
N GLY A 340 -6.26 -3.62 -13.57
CA GLY A 340 -7.34 -2.64 -13.47
C GLY A 340 -6.83 -1.22 -13.46
N GLY A 341 -7.58 -0.34 -12.81
CA GLY A 341 -7.23 1.06 -12.73
C GLY A 341 -8.03 1.83 -11.70
N PHE A 342 -7.62 3.07 -11.51
CA PHE A 342 -8.19 4.02 -10.56
C PHE A 342 -8.77 5.20 -11.35
N VAL A 343 -10.08 5.37 -11.27
CA VAL A 343 -10.79 6.51 -11.91
C VAL A 343 -10.30 7.82 -11.32
#